data_AF-A0A8B6YI96-F1
#
_entry.id   AF-A0A8B6YI96-F1
#
_cell.length_a   1.000
_cell.length_b   1.000
_cell.length_c   1.000
_cell.angle_alpha   90.00
_cell.angle_beta   90.00
_cell.angle_gamma   90.00
#
_symmetry.space_group_name_H-M   'P 1'
#
loop_
_entity.id
_entity.type
_entity.pdbx_description
1 polymer ?
#
loop_
_entity_poly.entity_id
_entity_poly.type
_entity_poly.pdbx_seq_one_letter_code
_entity_poly.pdbx_strand_id
1 'polypeptide(L)'
;MLLSLLLLLLLLLLLLLLPPLAVLRWPQSQNARLSWLVSLQHRVAQGALHWAAAWQQKRLEQSTQSAGQSQQQALRWCLQGAQGPRWPLSGSTDMSTFRNHLPLTKASQVQEEESRGQLLPPTPNQYHGEASLQATLLGLAALNKAYPKVLAPGGRALVTPSSPWLYPLPWPWQFLGLVSPPGAKDARALLLEALRFPGLRALEARTAVELLDVFLGLEADGEELAEAIATGNPGAPLPTRAAELQEALEQGPRGLALRLWPNLQVVVTLDAGGQAEAVAALGALWCQGLAFFSPAYAASGGVVGLSLWPDQPRGLYLLLPEAPFIELLPLKEGDWEEAAPTVLLAEAQKGEKYELVLTNHASLTRCCLGDVVQVVSAYNQCPVVRFIYRLGQTLSVRGENTGEDVFSDALDQAVRQWPGAKLLDHGCVESSILDSSEGSAPHYEVFVALKGLRNLSEENRDKLDHCLQETSAGYKSLRFRGSVGPAQVHVVGQGAFRALRAALAACPSSPFPPEMPRVLRHRHLAQLLQKRVVS
;
A
#
# COMPACT_ATOMS: atom_id res chain seq x y z
N MET A 1 -24.60 4.65 -15.52
CA MET A 1 -23.80 3.51 -15.03
C MET A 1 -24.49 2.75 -13.91
N LEU A 2 -24.93 3.41 -12.83
CA LEU A 2 -25.68 2.75 -11.74
C LEU A 2 -26.88 1.93 -12.23
N LEU A 3 -27.69 2.44 -13.16
CA LEU A 3 -28.91 1.75 -13.62
C LEU A 3 -28.63 0.42 -14.34
N SER A 4 -27.59 0.35 -15.18
CA SER A 4 -27.22 -0.88 -15.90
C SER A 4 -26.55 -1.91 -14.97
N LEU A 5 -25.76 -1.42 -14.00
CA LEU A 5 -25.20 -2.26 -12.94
C LEU A 5 -26.32 -2.80 -12.04
N LEU A 6 -27.31 -1.96 -11.73
CA LEU A 6 -28.50 -2.31 -10.94
C LEU A 6 -29.34 -3.36 -11.67
N LEU A 7 -29.54 -3.22 -12.99
CA LEU A 7 -30.29 -4.17 -13.80
C LEU A 7 -29.58 -5.52 -13.89
N LEU A 8 -28.25 -5.51 -14.04
CA LEU A 8 -27.43 -6.73 -14.00
C LEU A 8 -27.47 -7.36 -12.61
N LEU A 9 -27.34 -6.56 -11.53
CA LEU A 9 -27.49 -7.02 -10.15
C LEU A 9 -28.88 -7.62 -9.92
N LEU A 10 -29.94 -7.04 -10.47
CA LEU A 10 -31.31 -7.53 -10.39
C LEU A 10 -31.46 -8.86 -11.13
N LEU A 11 -30.87 -8.98 -12.31
CA LEU A 11 -30.87 -10.22 -13.11
C LEU A 11 -30.07 -11.33 -12.40
N LEU A 12 -28.92 -10.98 -11.81
CA LEU A 12 -28.12 -11.84 -10.94
C LEU A 12 -28.88 -12.26 -9.69
N LEU A 13 -29.58 -11.33 -9.03
CA LEU A 13 -30.44 -11.62 -7.89
C LEU A 13 -31.52 -12.62 -8.28
N LEU A 14 -32.18 -12.43 -9.44
CA LEU A 14 -33.16 -13.37 -10.00
C LEU A 14 -32.53 -14.74 -10.27
N LEU A 15 -31.37 -14.80 -10.91
CA LEU A 15 -30.62 -16.03 -11.19
C LEU A 15 -30.11 -16.74 -9.92
N LEU A 16 -29.91 -16.02 -8.82
CA LEU A 16 -29.49 -16.54 -7.51
C LEU A 16 -30.68 -16.95 -6.62
N LEU A 17 -31.85 -16.32 -6.78
CA LEU A 17 -33.07 -16.57 -5.99
C LEU A 17 -34.02 -17.60 -6.62
N LEU A 18 -34.00 -17.78 -7.94
CA LEU A 18 -34.80 -18.80 -8.63
C LEU A 18 -34.37 -20.26 -8.29
N PRO A 19 -33.07 -20.60 -8.17
CA PRO A 19 -32.64 -21.95 -7.82
C PRO A 19 -33.08 -22.45 -6.43
N PRO A 20 -33.00 -21.68 -5.32
CA PRO A 20 -33.48 -22.16 -4.03
C PRO A 20 -34.99 -22.44 -4.00
N LEU A 21 -35.79 -21.73 -4.81
CA LEU A 21 -37.23 -22.01 -4.98
C LEU A 21 -37.48 -23.33 -5.74
N ALA A 22 -36.61 -23.67 -6.70
CA ALA A 22 -36.69 -24.94 -7.44
C ALA A 22 -36.14 -26.13 -6.62
N VAL A 23 -35.12 -25.92 -5.78
CA VAL A 23 -34.47 -26.94 -4.94
C VAL A 23 -35.37 -27.44 -3.79
N LEU A 24 -36.37 -26.64 -3.38
CA LEU A 24 -37.44 -27.07 -2.46
C LEU A 24 -38.24 -28.27 -3.00
N ARG A 25 -38.27 -28.49 -4.33
CA ARG A 25 -39.01 -29.59 -4.97
C ARG A 25 -38.17 -30.83 -5.31
N TRP A 26 -36.86 -30.82 -5.03
CA TRP A 26 -35.95 -31.92 -5.38
C TRP A 26 -35.94 -33.03 -4.30
N PRO A 27 -35.59 -34.32 -4.57
CA PRO A 27 -35.68 -35.40 -3.57
C PRO A 27 -34.34 -35.81 -2.89
N GLN A 28 -33.25 -35.02 -2.96
CA GLN A 28 -31.96 -35.36 -2.31
C GLN A 28 -31.85 -34.92 -0.83
N SER A 29 -30.83 -35.42 -0.12
CA SER A 29 -30.52 -35.03 1.26
C SER A 29 -30.21 -33.53 1.39
N GLN A 30 -30.54 -32.94 2.55
CA GLN A 30 -30.45 -31.48 2.77
C GLN A 30 -29.02 -30.92 2.59
N ASN A 31 -27.98 -31.67 2.99
CA ASN A 31 -26.57 -31.26 2.81
C ASN A 31 -26.12 -31.23 1.34
N ALA A 32 -26.62 -32.16 0.51
CA ALA A 32 -26.33 -32.16 -0.92
C ALA A 32 -26.99 -30.97 -1.64
N ARG A 33 -28.18 -30.55 -1.17
CA ARG A 33 -28.87 -29.36 -1.70
C ARG A 33 -28.14 -28.06 -1.36
N LEU A 34 -27.69 -27.91 -0.12
CA LEU A 34 -26.97 -26.72 0.35
C LEU A 34 -25.62 -26.57 -0.37
N SER A 35 -24.85 -27.65 -0.49
CA SER A 35 -23.57 -27.64 -1.23
C SER A 35 -23.76 -27.35 -2.72
N TRP A 36 -24.81 -27.89 -3.36
CA TRP A 36 -25.14 -27.58 -4.74
C TRP A 36 -25.53 -26.10 -4.92
N LEU A 37 -26.35 -25.54 -4.03
CA LEU A 37 -26.74 -24.14 -4.05
C LEU A 37 -25.52 -23.22 -3.89
N VAL A 38 -24.64 -23.49 -2.92
CA VAL A 38 -23.40 -22.71 -2.73
C VAL A 38 -22.49 -22.81 -3.97
N SER A 39 -22.37 -23.99 -4.58
CA SER A 39 -21.62 -24.16 -5.83
C SER A 39 -22.23 -23.36 -6.99
N LEU A 40 -23.55 -23.35 -7.13
CA LEU A 40 -24.23 -22.60 -8.17
C LEU A 40 -24.09 -21.09 -7.95
N GLN A 41 -24.31 -20.60 -6.72
CA GLN A 41 -24.13 -19.19 -6.36
C GLN A 41 -22.70 -18.72 -6.64
N HIS A 42 -21.71 -19.55 -6.30
CA HIS A 42 -20.30 -19.27 -6.58
C HIS A 42 -20.03 -19.17 -8.08
N ARG A 43 -20.53 -20.11 -8.90
CA ARG A 43 -20.38 -20.06 -10.37
C ARG A 43 -21.03 -18.83 -10.99
N VAL A 44 -22.24 -18.47 -10.52
CA VAL A 44 -22.97 -17.29 -11.01
C VAL A 44 -22.23 -16.01 -10.64
N ALA A 45 -21.78 -15.89 -9.39
CA ALA A 45 -20.97 -14.76 -8.93
C ALA A 45 -19.65 -14.66 -9.70
N GLN A 46 -18.99 -15.79 -9.95
CA GLN A 46 -17.77 -15.86 -10.76
C GLN A 46 -18.05 -15.39 -12.20
N GLY A 47 -19.08 -15.91 -12.86
CA GLY A 47 -19.44 -15.50 -14.23
C GLY A 47 -19.73 -14.01 -14.34
N ALA A 48 -20.44 -13.45 -13.35
CA ALA A 48 -20.73 -12.02 -13.30
C ALA A 48 -19.49 -11.17 -13.02
N LEU A 49 -18.55 -11.64 -12.19
CA LEU A 49 -17.27 -10.97 -11.98
C LEU A 49 -16.49 -10.87 -13.29
N HIS A 50 -16.40 -11.97 -14.05
CA HIS A 50 -15.72 -12.00 -15.34
C HIS A 50 -16.36 -11.05 -16.34
N TRP A 51 -17.70 -11.00 -16.38
CA TRP A 51 -18.41 -10.06 -17.25
C TRP A 51 -18.14 -8.61 -16.85
N ALA A 52 -18.24 -8.27 -15.56
CA ALA A 52 -18.00 -6.92 -15.05
C ALA A 52 -16.54 -6.48 -15.29
N ALA A 53 -15.58 -7.38 -15.05
CA ALA A 53 -14.17 -7.13 -15.32
C ALA A 53 -13.88 -6.99 -16.81
N ALA A 54 -14.49 -7.81 -17.69
CA ALA A 54 -14.35 -7.67 -19.13
C ALA A 54 -14.91 -6.33 -19.63
N TRP A 55 -16.02 -5.87 -19.05
CA TRP A 55 -16.58 -4.55 -19.34
C TRP A 55 -15.64 -3.42 -18.89
N GLN A 56 -15.11 -3.50 -17.65
CA GLN A 56 -14.13 -2.53 -17.15
C GLN A 56 -12.83 -2.54 -17.97
N GLN A 57 -12.39 -3.72 -18.42
CA GLN A 57 -11.20 -3.85 -19.27
C GLN A 57 -11.43 -3.19 -20.61
N LYS A 58 -12.59 -3.42 -21.25
CA LYS A 58 -12.94 -2.79 -22.52
C LYS A 58 -13.01 -1.26 -22.38
N ARG A 59 -13.57 -0.76 -21.28
CA ARG A 59 -13.61 0.67 -21.00
C ARG A 59 -12.20 1.24 -20.80
N LEU A 60 -11.37 0.58 -19.99
CA LEU A 60 -9.98 0.98 -19.78
C LEU A 60 -9.20 1.00 -21.10
N GLU A 61 -9.42 0.02 -21.97
CA GLU A 61 -8.79 -0.05 -23.30
C GLU A 61 -9.15 1.18 -24.14
N GLN A 62 -10.42 1.58 -24.16
CA GLN A 62 -10.88 2.78 -24.85
C GLN A 62 -10.27 4.04 -24.24
N SER A 63 -10.30 4.17 -22.91
CA SER A 63 -9.76 5.33 -22.20
C SER A 63 -8.25 5.49 -22.40
N THR A 64 -7.50 4.39 -22.39
CA THR A 64 -6.03 4.40 -22.56
C THR A 64 -5.60 4.66 -24.01
N GLN A 65 -6.45 4.35 -25.01
CA GLN A 65 -6.21 4.71 -26.42
C GLN A 65 -6.40 6.19 -26.70
N SER A 66 -7.20 6.89 -25.90
CA SER A 66 -7.46 8.33 -26.02
C SER A 66 -7.18 9.06 -24.71
N ALA A 67 -6.01 8.82 -24.11
CA ALA A 67 -5.68 9.26 -22.75
C ALA A 67 -5.86 10.78 -22.56
N GLY A 68 -5.48 11.58 -23.56
CA GLY A 68 -5.66 13.04 -23.50
C GLY A 68 -7.14 13.48 -23.41
N GLN A 69 -8.03 12.83 -24.17
CA GLN A 69 -9.47 13.12 -24.11
C GLN A 69 -10.08 12.65 -22.79
N SER A 70 -9.68 11.47 -22.31
CA SER A 70 -10.15 10.94 -21.02
C SER A 70 -9.70 11.82 -19.86
N GLN A 71 -8.47 12.31 -19.87
CA GLN A 71 -7.96 13.25 -18.87
C GLN A 71 -8.64 14.62 -18.95
N GLN A 72 -9.01 15.10 -20.14
CA GLN A 72 -9.82 16.32 -20.27
C GLN A 72 -11.21 16.16 -19.65
N GLN A 73 -11.84 14.99 -19.82
CA GLN A 73 -13.12 14.68 -19.17
C GLN A 73 -12.97 14.53 -17.66
N ALA A 74 -11.88 13.89 -17.20
CA ALA A 74 -11.55 13.77 -15.79
C ALA A 74 -11.37 15.16 -15.14
N LEU A 75 -10.65 16.07 -15.80
CA LEU A 75 -10.49 17.44 -15.34
C LEU A 75 -11.84 18.16 -15.25
N ARG A 76 -12.66 18.10 -16.31
CA ARG A 76 -14.03 18.68 -16.29
C ARG A 76 -14.84 18.16 -15.10
N TRP A 77 -14.77 16.87 -14.83
CA TRP A 77 -15.45 16.26 -13.69
C TRP A 77 -14.91 16.78 -12.35
N CYS A 78 -13.60 16.84 -12.16
CA CYS A 78 -12.97 17.38 -10.95
C CYS A 78 -13.39 18.84 -10.69
N LEU A 79 -13.50 19.65 -11.74
CA LEU A 79 -13.85 21.07 -11.65
C LEU A 79 -15.34 21.35 -11.38
N GLN A 80 -16.24 20.40 -11.64
CA GLN A 80 -17.68 20.59 -11.40
C GLN A 80 -18.04 20.73 -9.91
N GLY A 81 -17.21 20.20 -9.00
CA GLY A 81 -17.40 20.29 -7.55
C GLY A 81 -16.74 21.49 -6.85
N ALA A 82 -15.81 22.17 -7.52
CA ALA A 82 -14.88 23.12 -6.90
C ALA A 82 -15.34 24.59 -6.91
N GLN A 83 -16.66 24.86 -6.86
CA GLN A 83 -17.19 26.23 -6.83
C GLN A 83 -16.99 26.90 -5.45
N GLY A 84 -15.73 27.12 -5.06
CA GLY A 84 -15.33 27.92 -3.91
C GLY A 84 -14.90 29.34 -4.31
N PRO A 85 -14.79 30.28 -3.34
CA PRO A 85 -14.53 31.70 -3.60
C PRO A 85 -13.14 32.03 -4.17
N ARG A 86 -12.24 31.05 -4.32
CA ARG A 86 -10.90 31.19 -4.91
C ARG A 86 -10.83 30.81 -6.39
N TRP A 87 -11.95 30.72 -7.10
CA TRP A 87 -11.97 30.34 -8.51
C TRP A 87 -12.10 31.58 -9.42
N PRO A 88 -11.04 32.01 -10.15
CA PRO A 88 -11.13 33.16 -11.04
C PRO A 88 -11.71 32.83 -12.43
N LEU A 89 -11.94 31.54 -12.73
CA LEU A 89 -12.31 31.09 -14.08
C LEU A 89 -13.82 30.90 -14.22
N SER A 90 -14.49 31.94 -14.70
CA SER A 90 -15.81 31.83 -15.31
C SER A 90 -15.71 31.07 -16.63
N GLY A 91 -16.02 29.78 -16.63
CA GLY A 91 -16.50 29.05 -17.81
C GLY A 91 -15.50 28.32 -18.73
N SER A 92 -14.18 28.46 -18.60
CA SER A 92 -13.23 27.65 -19.41
C SER A 92 -12.83 26.36 -18.68
N THR A 93 -13.17 25.21 -19.26
CA THR A 93 -12.75 23.86 -18.81
C THR A 93 -11.64 23.26 -19.69
N ASP A 94 -10.96 24.12 -20.42
CA ASP A 94 -9.88 23.75 -21.31
C ASP A 94 -8.58 23.45 -20.51
N MET A 95 -7.89 22.37 -20.88
CA MET A 95 -6.71 21.89 -20.14
C MET A 95 -5.55 22.89 -20.18
N SER A 96 -5.29 23.52 -21.33
CA SER A 96 -4.25 24.54 -21.45
C SER A 96 -4.55 25.75 -20.56
N THR A 97 -5.80 26.22 -20.59
CA THR A 97 -6.24 27.34 -19.75
C THR A 97 -6.06 27.02 -18.26
N PHE A 98 -6.52 25.85 -17.82
CA PHE A 98 -6.37 25.38 -16.44
C PHE A 98 -4.90 25.38 -15.97
N ARG A 99 -4.01 24.82 -16.80
CA ARG A 99 -2.58 24.69 -16.49
C ARG A 99 -1.82 26.01 -16.51
N ASN A 100 -2.26 26.98 -17.31
CA ASN A 100 -1.61 28.29 -17.41
C ASN A 100 -2.01 29.25 -16.28
N HIS A 101 -3.22 29.12 -15.72
CA HIS A 101 -3.74 30.08 -14.74
C HIS A 101 -3.61 29.64 -13.28
N LEU A 102 -3.55 28.33 -13.01
CA LEU A 102 -3.45 27.82 -11.64
C LEU A 102 -2.01 27.40 -11.34
N PRO A 103 -1.38 27.91 -10.26
CA PRO A 103 -0.03 27.49 -9.90
C PRO A 103 -0.02 26.06 -9.35
N LEU A 104 1.15 25.44 -9.37
CA LEU A 104 1.40 24.20 -8.62
C LEU A 104 1.30 24.49 -7.12
N THR A 105 0.61 23.63 -6.39
CA THR A 105 0.49 23.69 -4.92
C THR A 105 1.23 22.52 -4.28
N LYS A 106 1.72 22.69 -3.04
CA LYS A 106 2.34 21.58 -2.29
C LYS A 106 1.32 20.92 -1.36
N ALA A 107 1.37 19.59 -1.22
CA ALA A 107 0.48 18.85 -0.34
C ALA A 107 0.47 19.36 1.12
N SER A 108 1.62 19.81 1.64
CA SER A 108 1.73 20.37 3.00
C SER A 108 0.96 21.69 3.18
N GLN A 109 0.88 22.52 2.13
CA GLN A 109 0.14 23.80 2.16
C GLN A 109 -1.37 23.56 2.15
N VAL A 110 -1.83 22.53 1.43
CA VAL A 110 -3.24 22.12 1.42
C VAL A 110 -3.67 21.62 2.80
N GLN A 111 -2.81 20.84 3.48
CA GLN A 111 -3.06 20.36 4.86
C GLN A 111 -3.12 21.51 5.91
N GLU A 112 -2.30 22.55 5.77
CA GLU A 112 -2.34 23.72 6.66
C GLU A 112 -3.58 24.60 6.44
N GLU A 113 -4.05 24.76 5.20
CA GLU A 113 -5.28 25.50 4.90
C GLU A 113 -6.54 24.74 5.35
N GLU A 114 -6.59 23.42 5.19
CA GLU A 114 -7.67 22.56 5.73
C GLU A 114 -7.72 22.63 7.27
N SER A 115 -6.56 22.76 7.93
CA SER A 115 -6.47 22.91 9.40
C SER A 115 -7.00 24.25 9.92
N ARG A 116 -7.16 25.28 9.07
CA ARG A 116 -7.74 26.59 9.42
C ARG A 116 -9.25 26.68 9.20
N GLY A 117 -9.87 25.73 8.50
CA GLY A 117 -11.33 25.66 8.28
C GLY A 117 -12.06 24.82 9.34
N GLN A 118 -13.38 24.96 9.44
CA GLN A 118 -14.20 24.08 10.28
C GLN A 118 -14.04 22.62 9.82
N LEU A 119 -13.49 21.81 10.71
CA LEU A 119 -13.24 20.37 10.56
C LEU A 119 -14.53 19.60 10.24
N LEU A 120 -14.66 19.14 8.99
CA LEU A 120 -15.46 17.96 8.70
C LEU A 120 -14.52 16.76 8.69
N PRO A 121 -14.81 15.68 9.45
CA PRO A 121 -14.00 14.47 9.37
C PRO A 121 -14.05 13.92 7.94
N PRO A 122 -12.94 13.37 7.40
CA PRO A 122 -12.99 12.66 6.13
C PRO A 122 -14.02 11.53 6.26
N THR A 123 -15.08 11.60 5.47
CA THR A 123 -16.09 10.54 5.48
C THR A 123 -15.49 9.30 4.83
N PRO A 124 -15.72 8.08 5.35
CA PRO A 124 -15.19 6.84 4.77
C PRO A 124 -15.59 6.62 3.29
N ASN A 125 -16.61 7.34 2.81
CA ASN A 125 -17.05 7.33 1.41
C ASN A 125 -16.18 8.18 0.45
N GLN A 126 -15.22 8.98 0.92
CA GLN A 126 -14.38 9.81 0.04
C GLN A 126 -13.43 8.98 -0.85
N TYR A 127 -13.14 7.74 -0.48
CA TYR A 127 -12.19 6.85 -1.17
C TYR A 127 -12.87 5.74 -2.00
N HIS A 128 -14.19 5.62 -1.94
CA HIS A 128 -14.96 4.67 -2.76
C HIS A 128 -15.40 5.32 -4.08
N GLY A 129 -14.40 5.71 -4.87
CA GLY A 129 -14.60 6.21 -6.22
C GLY A 129 -14.69 5.09 -7.26
N GLU A 130 -15.03 5.47 -8.48
CA GLU A 130 -15.07 4.56 -9.64
C GLU A 130 -13.72 3.88 -9.91
N ALA A 131 -12.61 4.59 -9.71
CA ALA A 131 -11.25 4.04 -9.82
C ALA A 131 -11.01 2.89 -8.83
N SER A 132 -11.50 3.01 -7.58
CA SER A 132 -11.39 1.95 -6.57
C SER A 132 -12.17 0.70 -6.98
N LEU A 133 -13.36 0.87 -7.55
CA LEU A 133 -14.16 -0.26 -8.08
C LEU A 133 -13.46 -0.93 -9.26
N GLN A 134 -12.93 -0.13 -10.19
CA GLN A 134 -12.19 -0.62 -11.35
C GLN A 134 -10.94 -1.40 -10.92
N ALA A 135 -10.18 -0.87 -9.96
CA ALA A 135 -9.03 -1.54 -9.36
C ALA A 135 -9.39 -2.91 -8.75
N THR A 136 -10.46 -2.98 -7.96
CA THR A 136 -10.90 -4.24 -7.37
C THR A 136 -11.34 -5.24 -8.43
N LEU A 137 -12.18 -4.83 -9.39
CA LEU A 137 -12.71 -5.75 -10.41
C LEU A 137 -11.61 -6.28 -11.35
N LEU A 138 -10.76 -5.39 -11.87
CA LEU A 138 -9.67 -5.78 -12.76
C LEU A 138 -8.59 -6.56 -12.01
N GLY A 139 -8.24 -6.15 -10.79
CA GLY A 139 -7.27 -6.85 -9.95
C GLY A 139 -7.72 -8.26 -9.61
N LEU A 140 -8.98 -8.48 -9.23
CA LEU A 140 -9.51 -9.82 -8.97
C LEU A 140 -9.56 -10.70 -10.23
N ALA A 141 -9.92 -10.12 -11.37
CA ALA A 141 -9.94 -10.85 -12.63
C ALA A 141 -8.53 -11.24 -13.09
N ALA A 142 -7.57 -10.32 -12.97
CA ALA A 142 -6.16 -10.57 -13.25
C ALA A 142 -5.60 -11.65 -12.31
N LEU A 143 -5.90 -11.55 -11.01
CA LEU A 143 -5.49 -12.53 -10.01
C LEU A 143 -6.03 -13.93 -10.33
N ASN A 144 -7.31 -14.04 -10.68
CA ASN A 144 -7.92 -15.32 -11.05
C ASN A 144 -7.36 -15.90 -12.36
N LYS A 145 -6.95 -15.03 -13.29
CA LYS A 145 -6.31 -15.43 -14.55
C LYS A 145 -4.90 -15.99 -14.29
N ALA A 146 -4.10 -15.31 -13.46
CA ALA A 146 -2.73 -15.71 -13.13
C ALA A 146 -2.67 -16.94 -12.21
N TYR A 147 -3.58 -17.02 -11.24
CA TYR A 147 -3.63 -18.07 -10.24
C TYR A 147 -5.03 -18.71 -10.21
N PRO A 148 -5.29 -19.69 -11.11
CA PRO A 148 -6.55 -20.39 -11.15
C PRO A 148 -6.83 -21.06 -9.80
N LYS A 149 -8.07 -20.94 -9.31
CA LYS A 149 -8.56 -21.44 -8.00
C LYS A 149 -8.30 -20.53 -6.80
N VAL A 150 -7.63 -19.38 -6.93
CA VAL A 150 -7.56 -18.40 -5.82
C VAL A 150 -8.95 -17.92 -5.41
N LEU A 151 -9.87 -17.71 -6.36
CA LEU A 151 -11.26 -17.33 -6.06
C LEU A 151 -12.18 -18.51 -5.71
N ALA A 152 -11.66 -19.75 -5.62
CA ALA A 152 -12.47 -20.89 -5.20
C ALA A 152 -12.89 -20.74 -3.72
N PRO A 153 -14.04 -21.28 -3.28
CA PRO A 153 -14.51 -21.16 -1.91
C PRO A 153 -13.42 -21.56 -0.89
N GLY A 154 -13.11 -20.67 0.06
CA GLY A 154 -12.07 -20.88 1.07
C GLY A 154 -10.62 -20.77 0.55
N GLY A 155 -10.39 -20.25 -0.65
CA GLY A 155 -9.06 -20.06 -1.23
C GLY A 155 -8.30 -18.83 -0.73
N ARG A 156 -8.93 -17.90 -0.03
CA ARG A 156 -8.36 -16.61 0.39
C ARG A 156 -8.61 -16.36 1.86
N ALA A 157 -7.64 -15.78 2.55
CA ALA A 157 -7.85 -15.25 3.89
C ALA A 157 -7.38 -13.80 3.98
N LEU A 158 -8.20 -12.96 4.61
CA LEU A 158 -7.83 -11.61 5.00
C LEU A 158 -7.31 -11.66 6.43
N VAL A 159 -6.07 -11.21 6.67
CA VAL A 159 -5.43 -11.26 8.00
C VAL A 159 -5.31 -9.89 8.69
N THR A 160 -5.83 -8.84 8.06
CA THR A 160 -5.87 -7.48 8.61
C THR A 160 -7.31 -6.95 8.62
N PRO A 161 -7.70 -6.08 9.58
CA PRO A 161 -9.07 -5.57 9.68
C PRO A 161 -9.57 -4.83 8.42
N SER A 162 -8.64 -4.32 7.62
CA SER A 162 -8.90 -3.66 6.34
C SER A 162 -8.39 -4.50 5.18
N SER A 163 -9.10 -4.44 4.07
CA SER A 163 -8.77 -5.19 2.85
C SER A 163 -7.72 -4.47 1.99
N PRO A 164 -6.88 -5.19 1.22
CA PRO A 164 -6.10 -4.57 0.14
C PRO A 164 -6.96 -4.10 -1.04
N TRP A 165 -8.22 -4.54 -1.11
CA TRP A 165 -9.16 -4.15 -2.16
C TRP A 165 -9.86 -2.84 -1.77
N LEU A 166 -9.68 -1.81 -2.58
CA LEU A 166 -10.10 -0.43 -2.29
C LEU A 166 -11.62 -0.22 -2.38
N TYR A 167 -12.35 -1.18 -2.94
CA TYR A 167 -13.80 -1.16 -3.02
C TYR A 167 -14.40 -2.48 -2.50
N PRO A 168 -15.22 -2.43 -1.44
CA PRO A 168 -15.95 -3.61 -0.98
C PRO A 168 -17.04 -3.95 -2.00
N LEU A 169 -16.89 -5.09 -2.69
CA LEU A 169 -17.90 -5.53 -3.65
C LEU A 169 -19.20 -5.89 -2.93
N PRO A 170 -20.38 -5.62 -3.52
CA PRO A 170 -21.64 -6.02 -2.92
C PRO A 170 -21.79 -7.55 -2.93
N TRP A 171 -22.70 -8.07 -2.11
CA TRP A 171 -23.17 -9.45 -2.23
C TRP A 171 -23.62 -9.73 -3.68
N PRO A 172 -23.25 -10.87 -4.30
CA PRO A 172 -22.56 -12.03 -3.72
C PRO A 172 -21.02 -12.01 -3.80
N TRP A 173 -20.39 -11.00 -4.40
CA TRP A 173 -18.94 -11.00 -4.67
C TRP A 173 -18.06 -10.85 -3.43
N GLN A 174 -18.59 -10.26 -2.36
CA GLN A 174 -17.87 -10.04 -1.10
C GLN A 174 -17.26 -11.31 -0.48
N PHE A 175 -17.83 -12.49 -0.77
CA PHE A 175 -17.42 -13.77 -0.20
C PHE A 175 -16.65 -14.67 -1.17
N LEU A 176 -16.30 -14.20 -2.37
CA LEU A 176 -15.66 -15.06 -3.37
C LEU A 176 -14.29 -15.56 -2.90
N GLY A 177 -14.30 -16.80 -2.41
CA GLY A 177 -13.14 -17.49 -1.90
C GLY A 177 -12.65 -17.04 -0.53
N LEU A 178 -13.29 -16.05 0.10
CA LEU A 178 -12.86 -15.54 1.40
C LEU A 178 -13.28 -16.50 2.52
N VAL A 179 -12.34 -16.84 3.38
CA VAL A 179 -12.56 -17.64 4.58
C VAL A 179 -13.28 -16.85 5.68
N SER A 180 -13.03 -15.54 5.77
CA SER A 180 -13.52 -14.71 6.89
C SER A 180 -14.85 -13.98 6.61
N PRO A 181 -15.76 -13.87 7.60
CA PRO A 181 -16.93 -13.00 7.52
C PRO A 181 -16.53 -11.53 7.68
N PRO A 182 -17.09 -10.60 6.88
CA PRO A 182 -16.81 -9.17 6.99
C PRO A 182 -17.34 -8.65 8.33
N GLY A 183 -16.45 -8.12 9.18
CA GLY A 183 -16.83 -7.50 10.45
C GLY A 183 -15.90 -7.79 11.64
N ALA A 184 -15.00 -8.78 11.53
CA ALA A 184 -13.96 -8.98 12.53
C ALA A 184 -12.98 -7.79 12.48
N LYS A 185 -13.01 -6.94 13.52
CA LYS A 185 -12.15 -5.76 13.64
C LYS A 185 -10.76 -6.07 14.18
N ASP A 186 -10.53 -7.30 14.64
CA ASP A 186 -9.29 -7.71 15.28
C ASP A 186 -8.45 -8.59 14.35
N ALA A 187 -7.19 -8.19 14.15
CA ALA A 187 -6.23 -8.92 13.32
C ALA A 187 -5.94 -10.32 13.89
N ARG A 188 -5.96 -10.48 15.23
CA ARG A 188 -5.71 -11.77 15.88
C ARG A 188 -6.79 -12.79 15.53
N ALA A 189 -8.07 -12.37 15.58
CA ALA A 189 -9.20 -13.24 15.22
C ALA A 189 -9.16 -13.65 13.74
N LEU A 190 -8.83 -12.71 12.84
CA LEU A 190 -8.67 -12.98 11.41
C LEU A 190 -7.54 -13.97 11.12
N LEU A 191 -6.39 -13.79 11.77
CA LEU A 191 -5.26 -14.71 11.66
C LEU A 191 -5.61 -16.11 12.19
N LEU A 192 -6.25 -16.18 13.35
CA LEU A 192 -6.67 -17.44 13.97
C LEU A 192 -7.61 -18.23 13.04
N GLU A 193 -8.54 -17.53 12.37
CA GLU A 193 -9.38 -18.14 11.36
C GLU A 193 -8.54 -18.65 10.17
N ALA A 194 -7.65 -17.83 9.61
CA ALA A 194 -6.78 -18.22 8.51
C ALA A 194 -5.93 -19.48 8.81
N LEU A 195 -5.40 -19.60 10.04
CA LEU A 195 -4.59 -20.74 10.47
C LEU A 195 -5.36 -22.07 10.50
N ARG A 196 -6.67 -22.00 10.77
CA ARG A 196 -7.57 -23.16 10.80
C ARG A 196 -7.83 -23.74 9.40
N PHE A 197 -7.55 -23.00 8.33
CA PHE A 197 -7.75 -23.44 6.95
C PHE A 197 -6.41 -23.70 6.24
N PRO A 198 -5.93 -24.94 6.11
CA PRO A 198 -4.70 -25.27 5.37
C PRO A 198 -4.81 -25.08 3.86
N GLY A 199 -6.04 -25.00 3.33
CA GLY A 199 -6.34 -24.95 1.90
C GLY A 199 -6.09 -23.61 1.22
N LEU A 200 -5.63 -22.58 1.95
CA LEU A 200 -5.45 -21.23 1.41
C LEU A 200 -4.53 -21.22 0.19
N ARG A 201 -4.90 -20.38 -0.78
CA ARG A 201 -4.20 -20.11 -2.04
C ARG A 201 -3.69 -18.67 -2.10
N ALA A 202 -4.36 -17.74 -1.43
CA ALA A 202 -3.87 -16.37 -1.28
C ALA A 202 -4.05 -15.83 0.14
N LEU A 203 -3.08 -15.02 0.56
CA LEU A 203 -3.08 -14.31 1.83
C LEU A 203 -3.22 -12.82 1.54
N GLU A 204 -4.20 -12.17 2.17
CA GLU A 204 -4.53 -10.78 1.91
C GLU A 204 -4.32 -9.93 3.17
N ALA A 205 -3.68 -8.80 3.00
CA ALA A 205 -3.51 -7.80 4.04
C ALA A 205 -3.58 -6.40 3.44
N ARG A 206 -4.02 -5.40 4.19
CA ARG A 206 -4.13 -4.02 3.68
C ARG A 206 -2.80 -3.54 3.12
N THR A 207 -1.74 -3.56 3.90
CA THR A 207 -0.39 -3.16 3.49
C THR A 207 0.61 -4.27 3.81
N ALA A 208 1.79 -4.24 3.15
CA ALA A 208 2.88 -5.17 3.47
C ALA A 208 3.41 -4.94 4.89
N VAL A 209 3.39 -3.70 5.36
CA VAL A 209 3.83 -3.36 6.72
C VAL A 209 2.87 -3.92 7.78
N GLU A 210 1.55 -3.90 7.55
CA GLU A 210 0.60 -4.55 8.45
C GLU A 210 0.72 -6.08 8.39
N LEU A 211 1.00 -6.66 7.22
CA LEU A 211 1.26 -8.10 7.13
C LEU A 211 2.51 -8.51 7.91
N LEU A 212 3.54 -7.65 7.92
CA LEU A 212 4.73 -7.85 8.72
C LEU A 212 4.38 -7.88 10.23
N ASP A 213 3.54 -6.96 10.70
CA ASP A 213 3.06 -6.98 12.09
C ASP A 213 2.30 -8.27 12.42
N VAL A 214 1.52 -8.81 11.48
CA VAL A 214 0.79 -10.08 11.65
C VAL A 214 1.76 -11.24 11.87
N PHE A 215 2.82 -11.36 11.06
CA PHE A 215 3.81 -12.43 11.21
C PHE A 215 4.66 -12.26 12.48
N LEU A 216 5.02 -11.02 12.82
CA LEU A 216 5.72 -10.73 14.07
C LEU A 216 4.86 -11.08 15.29
N GLY A 217 3.56 -10.80 15.24
CA GLY A 217 2.60 -11.21 16.27
C GLY A 217 2.40 -12.72 16.33
N LEU A 218 2.35 -13.39 15.17
CA LEU A 218 2.25 -14.85 15.10
C LEU A 218 3.42 -15.56 15.79
N GLU A 219 4.64 -15.03 15.65
CA GLU A 219 5.81 -15.58 16.35
C GLU A 219 5.77 -15.31 17.86
N ALA A 220 5.21 -14.17 18.29
CA ALA A 220 5.12 -13.81 19.70
C ALA A 220 4.01 -14.57 20.44
N ASP A 221 2.84 -14.70 19.80
CA ASP A 221 1.62 -15.25 20.40
C ASP A 221 1.33 -16.69 19.92
N GLY A 222 2.32 -17.34 19.30
CA GLY A 222 2.15 -18.62 18.61
C GLY A 222 1.64 -19.76 19.48
N GLU A 223 2.09 -19.83 20.73
CA GLU A 223 1.63 -20.83 21.72
C GLU A 223 0.15 -20.63 22.06
N GLU A 224 -0.26 -19.39 22.35
CA GLU A 224 -1.66 -19.06 22.64
C GLU A 224 -2.57 -19.34 21.44
N LEU A 225 -2.10 -19.05 20.22
CA LEU A 225 -2.84 -19.34 18.99
C LEU A 225 -2.99 -20.84 18.76
N ALA A 226 -1.94 -21.63 19.01
CA ALA A 226 -2.01 -23.08 18.91
C ALA A 226 -2.98 -23.67 19.93
N GLU A 227 -2.96 -23.20 21.18
CA GLU A 227 -3.90 -23.61 22.22
C GLU A 227 -5.36 -23.28 21.84
N ALA A 228 -5.60 -22.08 21.32
CA ALA A 228 -6.91 -21.67 20.84
C ALA A 228 -7.43 -22.57 19.70
N ILE A 229 -6.56 -22.99 18.77
CA ILE A 229 -6.90 -23.94 17.70
C ILE A 229 -7.18 -25.35 18.27
N ALA A 230 -6.36 -25.82 19.21
CA ALA A 230 -6.51 -27.14 19.83
C ALA A 230 -7.82 -27.25 20.62
N THR A 231 -8.19 -26.21 21.35
CA THR A 231 -9.39 -26.16 22.21
C THR A 231 -10.66 -25.77 21.44
N GLY A 232 -10.55 -25.19 20.25
CA GLY A 232 -11.70 -24.79 19.43
C GLY A 232 -12.27 -23.42 19.80
N ASN A 233 -11.43 -22.44 20.15
CA ASN A 233 -11.86 -21.11 20.56
C ASN A 233 -11.39 -20.04 19.56
N PRO A 234 -12.15 -19.68 18.50
CA PRO A 234 -13.49 -20.16 18.16
C PRO A 234 -13.50 -21.36 17.17
N GLY A 235 -14.56 -22.17 17.22
CA GLY A 235 -14.86 -23.22 16.26
C GLY A 235 -14.70 -24.65 16.80
N ALA A 236 -14.51 -25.63 15.91
CA ALA A 236 -14.23 -26.99 16.33
C ALA A 236 -12.78 -27.14 16.82
N PRO A 237 -12.49 -27.99 17.81
CA PRO A 237 -11.12 -28.29 18.23
C PRO A 237 -10.36 -28.99 17.09
N LEU A 238 -9.14 -28.51 16.79
CA LEU A 238 -8.27 -29.02 15.73
C LEU A 238 -6.86 -29.31 16.28
N PRO A 239 -6.69 -30.32 17.16
CA PRO A 239 -5.42 -30.58 17.84
C PRO A 239 -4.27 -30.91 16.87
N THR A 240 -4.54 -31.65 15.78
CA THR A 240 -3.54 -31.92 14.74
C THR A 240 -3.03 -30.62 14.11
N ARG A 241 -3.93 -29.67 13.85
CA ARG A 241 -3.59 -28.40 13.23
C ARG A 241 -2.80 -27.48 14.16
N ALA A 242 -3.09 -27.55 15.46
CA ALA A 242 -2.31 -26.86 16.49
C ALA A 242 -0.88 -27.40 16.57
N ALA A 243 -0.69 -28.73 16.51
CA ALA A 243 0.63 -29.34 16.48
C ALA A 243 1.42 -28.94 15.22
N GLU A 244 0.79 -28.92 14.04
CA GLU A 244 1.41 -28.43 12.80
C GLU A 244 1.87 -26.97 12.91
N LEU A 245 1.08 -26.10 13.57
CA LEU A 245 1.45 -24.71 13.82
C LEU A 245 2.68 -24.61 14.73
N GLN A 246 2.70 -25.35 15.84
CA GLN A 246 3.83 -25.37 16.77
C GLN A 246 5.11 -25.85 16.08
N GLU A 247 5.03 -26.97 15.35
CA GLU A 247 6.16 -27.51 14.59
C GLU A 247 6.69 -26.49 13.55
N ALA A 248 5.79 -25.81 12.84
CA ALA A 248 6.19 -24.81 11.86
C ALA A 248 6.89 -23.59 12.49
N LEU A 249 6.47 -23.18 13.69
CA LEU A 249 7.08 -22.07 14.45
C LEU A 249 8.45 -22.45 15.02
N GLU A 250 8.61 -23.68 15.52
CA GLU A 250 9.89 -24.20 16.02
C GLU A 250 10.98 -24.21 14.94
N GLN A 251 10.60 -24.45 13.68
CA GLN A 251 11.51 -24.38 12.53
C GLN A 251 11.86 -22.94 12.09
N GLY A 252 11.39 -21.92 12.82
CA GLY A 252 11.73 -20.51 12.62
C GLY A 252 10.91 -19.77 11.55
N PRO A 253 11.29 -18.52 11.20
CA PRO A 253 10.48 -17.68 10.33
C PRO A 253 10.65 -17.98 8.83
N ARG A 254 11.78 -18.56 8.41
CA ARG A 254 12.09 -18.75 6.99
C ARG A 254 11.13 -19.72 6.30
N GLY A 255 10.36 -19.24 5.33
CA GLY A 255 9.36 -20.03 4.62
C GLY A 255 8.12 -20.39 5.46
N LEU A 256 7.90 -19.71 6.60
CA LEU A 256 6.82 -20.03 7.52
C LEU A 256 5.44 -20.04 6.83
N ALA A 257 5.17 -19.10 5.93
CA ALA A 257 3.87 -18.99 5.26
C ALA A 257 3.52 -20.25 4.44
N LEU A 258 4.49 -20.83 3.73
CA LEU A 258 4.27 -22.06 2.95
C LEU A 258 4.18 -23.31 3.83
N ARG A 259 4.86 -23.33 4.99
CA ARG A 259 4.69 -24.42 5.96
C ARG A 259 3.30 -24.41 6.58
N LEU A 260 2.82 -23.23 6.95
CA LEU A 260 1.46 -23.07 7.47
C LEU A 260 0.42 -23.32 6.37
N TRP A 261 0.62 -22.80 5.17
CA TRP A 261 -0.32 -22.93 4.05
C TRP A 261 0.39 -23.52 2.82
N PRO A 262 0.48 -24.86 2.71
CA PRO A 262 1.24 -25.54 1.65
C PRO A 262 0.78 -25.24 0.22
N ASN A 263 -0.44 -24.76 0.06
CA ASN A 263 -0.99 -24.43 -1.25
C ASN A 263 -0.98 -22.93 -1.56
N LEU A 264 -0.37 -22.11 -0.70
CA LEU A 264 -0.33 -20.67 -0.89
C LEU A 264 0.49 -20.32 -2.15
N GLN A 265 -0.06 -19.47 -3.00
CA GLN A 265 0.54 -19.10 -4.29
C GLN A 265 0.94 -17.62 -4.34
N VAL A 266 0.15 -16.76 -3.68
CA VAL A 266 0.28 -15.31 -3.82
C VAL A 266 -0.09 -14.59 -2.52
N VAL A 267 0.65 -13.52 -2.23
CA VAL A 267 0.35 -12.58 -1.16
C VAL A 267 -0.16 -11.29 -1.80
N VAL A 268 -1.33 -10.81 -1.36
CA VAL A 268 -1.97 -9.61 -1.90
C VAL A 268 -1.92 -8.48 -0.87
N THR A 269 -1.27 -7.37 -1.22
CA THR A 269 -1.19 -6.18 -0.37
C THR A 269 -1.29 -4.90 -1.20
N LEU A 270 -2.00 -3.89 -0.70
CA LEU A 270 -2.06 -2.57 -1.34
C LEU A 270 -0.71 -1.86 -1.24
N ASP A 271 -0.32 -1.19 -2.31
CA ASP A 271 0.86 -0.34 -2.31
C ASP A 271 0.46 1.12 -2.07
N ALA A 272 1.23 1.76 -1.20
CA ALA A 272 1.03 3.13 -0.76
C ALA A 272 2.32 3.96 -0.87
N GLY A 273 3.34 3.43 -1.57
CA GLY A 273 4.69 3.96 -1.53
C GLY A 273 5.41 3.60 -0.22
N GLY A 274 6.74 3.59 -0.25
CA GLY A 274 7.56 3.44 0.95
C GLY A 274 7.48 2.07 1.67
N GLN A 275 6.98 1.00 1.05
CA GLN A 275 6.85 -0.32 1.68
C GLN A 275 7.92 -1.34 1.24
N ALA A 276 8.96 -0.91 0.52
CA ALA A 276 9.95 -1.79 -0.10
C ALA A 276 10.65 -2.71 0.92
N GLU A 277 11.05 -2.17 2.06
CA GLU A 277 11.73 -2.91 3.14
C GLU A 277 10.85 -4.00 3.72
N ALA A 278 9.59 -3.69 4.03
CA ALA A 278 8.64 -4.66 4.55
C ALA A 278 8.40 -5.79 3.54
N VAL A 279 8.28 -5.48 2.25
CA VAL A 279 8.12 -6.50 1.19
C VAL A 279 9.37 -7.37 1.08
N ALA A 280 10.56 -6.76 1.10
CA ALA A 280 11.83 -7.49 1.05
C ALA A 280 12.01 -8.40 2.27
N ALA A 281 11.69 -7.92 3.47
CA ALA A 281 11.73 -8.68 4.70
C ALA A 281 10.72 -9.85 4.68
N LEU A 282 9.49 -9.59 4.25
CA LEU A 282 8.46 -10.61 4.09
C LEU A 282 8.92 -11.71 3.12
N GLY A 283 9.40 -11.34 1.93
CA GLY A 283 9.88 -12.30 0.94
C GLY A 283 11.12 -13.08 1.38
N ALA A 284 12.01 -12.48 2.17
CA ALA A 284 13.23 -13.14 2.64
C ALA A 284 13.01 -14.06 3.85
N LEU A 285 12.02 -13.75 4.70
CA LEU A 285 11.73 -14.46 5.93
C LEU A 285 10.46 -15.32 5.74
N TRP A 286 9.28 -14.78 5.99
CA TRP A 286 8.05 -15.58 6.11
C TRP A 286 7.50 -16.10 4.77
N CYS A 287 7.57 -15.30 3.72
CA CYS A 287 6.93 -15.52 2.43
C CYS A 287 7.91 -15.97 1.33
N GLN A 288 8.97 -16.68 1.72
CA GLN A 288 9.97 -17.17 0.77
C GLN A 288 9.33 -18.02 -0.33
N GLY A 289 9.60 -17.67 -1.59
CA GLY A 289 9.07 -18.38 -2.77
C GLY A 289 7.64 -18.00 -3.17
N LEU A 290 7.00 -17.03 -2.50
CA LEU A 290 5.67 -16.54 -2.87
C LEU A 290 5.74 -15.30 -3.77
N ALA A 291 4.79 -15.20 -4.69
CA ALA A 291 4.59 -13.99 -5.47
C ALA A 291 3.87 -12.92 -4.62
N PHE A 292 4.20 -11.65 -4.85
CA PHE A 292 3.49 -10.51 -4.26
C PHE A 292 2.71 -9.77 -5.33
N PHE A 293 1.41 -9.63 -5.13
CA PHE A 293 0.54 -8.85 -5.99
C PHE A 293 0.01 -7.63 -5.25
N SER A 294 -0.07 -6.51 -5.95
CA SER A 294 -0.69 -5.30 -5.44
C SER A 294 -1.70 -4.79 -6.46
N PRO A 295 -3.00 -4.75 -6.12
CA PRO A 295 -4.04 -4.46 -7.11
C PRO A 295 -4.02 -3.01 -7.59
N ALA A 296 -3.51 -2.11 -6.77
CA ALA A 296 -3.47 -0.68 -7.04
C ALA A 296 -2.33 -0.01 -6.28
N TYR A 297 -1.94 1.14 -6.82
CA TYR A 297 -1.13 2.13 -6.13
C TYR A 297 -2.04 3.28 -5.69
N ALA A 298 -2.13 3.46 -4.38
CA ALA A 298 -2.89 4.52 -3.75
C ALA A 298 -1.95 5.56 -3.12
N ALA A 299 -2.30 6.82 -3.25
CA ALA A 299 -1.58 7.94 -2.63
C ALA A 299 -2.58 8.89 -1.96
N SER A 300 -2.08 9.95 -1.32
CA SER A 300 -2.91 11.07 -0.89
C SER A 300 -3.78 11.58 -2.04
N GLY A 301 -5.10 11.45 -1.90
CA GLY A 301 -6.08 11.82 -2.93
C GLY A 301 -6.75 10.66 -3.67
N GLY A 302 -6.35 9.40 -3.44
CA GLY A 302 -7.06 8.20 -3.91
C GLY A 302 -6.20 7.24 -4.73
N VAL A 303 -6.86 6.46 -5.60
CA VAL A 303 -6.18 5.52 -6.51
C VAL A 303 -5.51 6.30 -7.63
N VAL A 304 -4.21 6.08 -7.83
CA VAL A 304 -3.43 6.77 -8.87
C VAL A 304 -3.06 5.82 -10.01
N GLY A 305 -2.87 4.54 -9.70
CA GLY A 305 -2.56 3.54 -10.72
C GLY A 305 -3.10 2.15 -10.42
N LEU A 306 -3.27 1.37 -11.49
CA LEU A 306 -3.81 0.01 -11.45
C LEU A 306 -2.72 -1.00 -11.80
N SER A 307 -2.74 -2.17 -11.17
CA SER A 307 -1.90 -3.29 -11.61
C SER A 307 -2.73 -4.33 -12.35
N LEU A 308 -2.31 -4.64 -13.58
CA LEU A 308 -2.99 -5.62 -14.46
C LEU A 308 -2.22 -6.95 -14.58
N TRP A 309 -1.04 -7.06 -13.96
CA TRP A 309 -0.07 -8.14 -14.21
C TRP A 309 0.41 -8.81 -12.91
N PRO A 310 -0.38 -9.71 -12.29
CA PRO A 310 -0.01 -10.42 -11.06
C PRO A 310 1.14 -11.43 -11.24
N ASP A 311 1.48 -11.75 -12.48
CA ASP A 311 2.58 -12.62 -12.91
C ASP A 311 3.89 -11.85 -13.12
N GLN A 312 3.84 -10.52 -13.17
CA GLN A 312 5.02 -9.67 -13.26
C GLN A 312 5.55 -9.29 -11.88
N PRO A 313 6.83 -8.84 -11.78
CA PRO A 313 7.36 -8.29 -10.55
C PRO A 313 6.46 -7.18 -10.00
N ARG A 314 6.25 -7.20 -8.68
CA ARG A 314 5.51 -6.15 -7.97
C ARG A 314 6.06 -4.76 -8.31
N GLY A 315 5.16 -3.77 -8.27
CA GLY A 315 5.53 -2.35 -8.32
C GLY A 315 5.35 -1.74 -9.71
N LEU A 316 4.57 -2.37 -10.59
CA LEU A 316 4.20 -1.83 -11.90
C LEU A 316 2.73 -1.42 -11.89
N TYR A 317 2.50 -0.13 -12.15
CA TYR A 317 1.16 0.48 -12.11
C TYR A 317 0.90 1.30 -13.36
N LEU A 318 -0.22 1.01 -14.03
CA LEU A 318 -0.75 1.83 -15.11
C LEU A 318 -1.39 3.09 -14.52
N LEU A 319 -0.92 4.29 -14.88
CA LEU A 319 -1.56 5.53 -14.46
C LEU A 319 -2.97 5.65 -15.09
N LEU A 320 -3.93 6.06 -14.27
CA LEU A 320 -5.33 6.12 -14.64
C LEU A 320 -5.59 7.19 -15.72
N PRO A 321 -6.22 6.84 -16.85
CA PRO A 321 -6.72 7.83 -17.80
C PRO A 321 -7.99 8.55 -17.31
N GLU A 322 -8.75 7.97 -16.38
CA GLU A 322 -9.90 8.60 -15.73
C GLU A 322 -9.51 9.42 -14.48
N ALA A 323 -10.49 9.96 -13.75
CA ALA A 323 -10.24 10.74 -12.53
C ALA A 323 -9.49 9.93 -11.46
N PRO A 324 -8.51 10.53 -10.75
CA PRO A 324 -8.17 11.97 -10.74
C PRO A 324 -7.45 12.46 -12.01
N PHE A 325 -7.42 13.77 -12.24
CA PHE A 325 -6.59 14.35 -13.30
C PHE A 325 -5.12 14.32 -12.85
N ILE A 326 -4.26 13.73 -13.68
CA ILE A 326 -2.85 13.46 -13.38
C ILE A 326 -1.95 14.24 -14.34
N GLU A 327 -1.10 15.07 -13.77
CA GLU A 327 0.02 15.72 -14.45
C GLU A 327 1.34 15.10 -13.95
N LEU A 328 2.37 15.12 -14.80
CA LEU A 328 3.70 14.62 -14.48
C LEU A 328 4.68 15.78 -14.50
N LEU A 329 5.35 16.06 -13.38
CA LEU A 329 6.36 17.10 -13.30
C LEU A 329 7.76 16.48 -13.52
N PRO A 330 8.46 16.80 -14.63
CA PRO A 330 9.78 16.22 -14.90
C PRO A 330 10.81 16.61 -13.84
N LEU A 331 11.60 15.65 -13.37
CA LEU A 331 12.73 15.90 -12.48
C LEU A 331 14.00 16.09 -13.32
N LYS A 332 14.53 17.32 -13.40
CA LYS A 332 15.84 17.57 -14.01
C LYS A 332 16.94 17.50 -12.95
N GLU A 333 18.03 16.81 -13.27
CA GLU A 333 19.26 16.81 -12.48
C GLU A 333 20.04 18.11 -12.76
N GLY A 334 20.05 19.04 -11.80
CA GLY A 334 20.77 20.32 -11.89
C GLY A 334 19.86 21.54 -11.80
N ASP A 335 20.20 22.43 -10.87
CA ASP A 335 19.65 23.75 -10.53
C ASP A 335 18.15 24.03 -10.78
N TRP A 336 17.46 24.31 -9.67
CA TRP A 336 16.03 24.63 -9.52
C TRP A 336 15.55 25.92 -10.23
N GLU A 337 16.25 26.41 -11.26
CA GLU A 337 16.07 27.78 -11.75
C GLU A 337 14.97 27.98 -12.81
N GLU A 338 14.31 26.93 -13.29
CA GLU A 338 12.99 27.08 -13.93
C GLU A 338 12.25 25.74 -13.82
N ALA A 339 11.17 25.70 -13.04
CA ALA A 339 10.33 24.50 -12.94
C ALA A 339 9.84 24.16 -14.36
N ALA A 340 10.34 23.05 -14.90
CA ALA A 340 9.90 22.57 -16.20
C ALA A 340 8.36 22.47 -16.18
N PRO A 341 7.67 22.87 -17.26
CA PRO A 341 6.23 22.70 -17.31
C PRO A 341 5.91 21.23 -17.09
N THR A 342 4.81 20.96 -16.39
CA THR A 342 4.27 19.60 -16.30
C THR A 342 4.05 19.03 -17.70
N VAL A 343 3.97 17.72 -17.81
CA VAL A 343 3.61 17.01 -19.03
C VAL A 343 2.38 16.15 -18.78
N LEU A 344 1.64 15.84 -19.84
CA LEU A 344 0.48 14.96 -19.78
C LEU A 344 0.92 13.48 -19.85
N LEU A 345 0.00 12.58 -19.52
CA LEU A 345 0.27 11.13 -19.53
C LEU A 345 0.86 10.62 -20.86
N ALA A 346 0.33 11.08 -22.00
CA ALA A 346 0.77 10.66 -23.33
C ALA A 346 2.14 11.23 -23.75
N GLU A 347 2.64 12.24 -23.03
CA GLU A 347 3.93 12.91 -23.29
C GLU A 347 5.06 12.33 -22.43
N ALA A 348 4.73 11.41 -21.52
CA ALA A 348 5.69 10.79 -20.61
C ALA A 348 6.71 9.93 -21.36
N GLN A 349 7.98 10.06 -21.00
CA GLN A 349 9.09 9.36 -21.65
C GLN A 349 9.54 8.17 -20.82
N LYS A 350 9.77 7.03 -21.48
CA LYS A 350 10.28 5.82 -20.85
C LYS A 350 11.68 6.05 -20.27
N GLY A 351 11.88 5.62 -19.02
CA GLY A 351 13.15 5.75 -18.30
C GLY A 351 13.24 6.99 -17.42
N GLU A 352 12.48 8.03 -17.75
CA GLU A 352 12.47 9.31 -17.04
C GLU A 352 11.69 9.23 -15.71
N LYS A 353 12.09 10.09 -14.77
CA LYS A 353 11.47 10.24 -13.44
C LYS A 353 10.60 11.49 -13.41
N TYR A 354 9.42 11.36 -12.80
CA TYR A 354 8.46 12.44 -12.65
C TYR A 354 7.90 12.49 -11.24
N GLU A 355 7.65 13.68 -10.73
CA GLU A 355 6.79 13.90 -9.57
C GLU A 355 5.32 13.89 -10.01
N LEU A 356 4.46 13.20 -9.25
CA LEU A 356 3.03 13.15 -9.48
C LEU A 356 2.34 14.43 -9.00
N VAL A 357 1.54 15.02 -9.89
CA VAL A 357 0.72 16.19 -9.61
C VAL A 357 -0.76 15.84 -9.83
N LEU A 358 -1.58 15.96 -8.79
CA LEU A 358 -2.98 15.55 -8.83
C LEU A 358 -3.97 16.72 -8.75
N THR A 359 -5.06 16.59 -9.49
CA THR A 359 -6.28 17.36 -9.29
C THR A 359 -7.46 16.40 -9.07
N ASN A 360 -8.21 16.59 -7.99
CA ASN A 360 -9.38 15.78 -7.66
C ASN A 360 -10.60 16.65 -7.33
N HIS A 361 -11.76 16.01 -7.11
CA HIS A 361 -13.03 16.69 -6.82
C HIS A 361 -13.14 17.18 -5.35
N ALA A 362 -12.24 16.76 -4.46
CA ALA A 362 -12.37 17.02 -3.02
C ALA A 362 -11.65 18.31 -2.60
N SER A 363 -10.32 18.34 -2.73
CA SER A 363 -9.49 19.47 -2.26
C SER A 363 -8.15 19.63 -2.96
N LEU A 364 -7.73 18.67 -3.80
CA LEU A 364 -6.45 18.75 -4.50
C LEU A 364 -6.64 19.46 -5.84
N THR A 365 -5.96 20.58 -6.04
CA THR A 365 -5.89 21.28 -7.34
C THR A 365 -4.44 21.55 -7.68
N ARG A 366 -3.97 20.92 -8.77
CA ARG A 366 -2.56 20.92 -9.21
C ARG A 366 -1.59 20.71 -8.04
N CYS A 367 -1.90 19.72 -7.20
CA CYS A 367 -1.17 19.45 -5.98
C CYS A 367 -0.03 18.48 -6.26
N CYS A 368 1.20 18.95 -6.05
CA CYS A 368 2.42 18.13 -6.01
C CYS A 368 2.37 17.19 -4.80
N LEU A 369 2.28 15.89 -5.06
CA LEU A 369 2.20 14.87 -4.00
C LEU A 369 3.56 14.60 -3.34
N GLY A 370 4.66 14.96 -4.00
CA GLY A 370 5.99 14.50 -3.65
C GLY A 370 6.32 13.09 -4.15
N ASP A 371 5.35 12.30 -4.61
CA ASP A 371 5.60 10.95 -5.10
C ASP A 371 6.37 10.95 -6.41
N VAL A 372 7.57 10.39 -6.40
CA VAL A 372 8.42 10.23 -7.57
C VAL A 372 8.24 8.85 -8.17
N VAL A 373 7.89 8.83 -9.44
CA VAL A 373 7.69 7.62 -10.22
C VAL A 373 8.60 7.60 -11.46
N GLN A 374 9.06 6.41 -11.84
CA GLN A 374 9.79 6.19 -13.09
C GLN A 374 8.89 5.50 -14.11
N VAL A 375 8.90 5.98 -15.36
CA VAL A 375 8.16 5.34 -16.45
C VAL A 375 8.92 4.10 -16.93
N VAL A 376 8.32 2.92 -16.75
CA VAL A 376 8.92 1.64 -17.14
C VAL A 376 8.51 1.25 -18.55
N SER A 377 7.25 1.49 -18.90
CA SER A 377 6.69 1.21 -20.23
C SER A 377 5.42 2.04 -20.45
N ALA A 378 4.72 1.82 -21.56
CA ALA A 378 3.42 2.42 -21.82
C ALA A 378 2.41 1.33 -22.18
N TYR A 379 1.17 1.54 -21.77
CA TYR A 379 0.00 0.76 -22.18
C TYR A 379 -0.91 1.69 -22.97
N ASN A 380 -0.97 1.49 -24.29
CA ASN A 380 -1.53 2.47 -25.23
C ASN A 380 -0.88 3.85 -25.00
N GLN A 381 -1.66 4.90 -24.71
CA GLN A 381 -1.14 6.25 -24.44
C GLN A 381 -0.91 6.53 -22.95
N CYS A 382 -1.15 5.57 -22.05
CA CYS A 382 -0.95 5.75 -20.62
C CYS A 382 0.38 5.14 -20.16
N PRO A 383 1.17 5.84 -19.33
CA PRO A 383 2.43 5.32 -18.83
C PRO A 383 2.19 4.25 -17.75
N VAL A 384 3.03 3.22 -17.78
CA VAL A 384 3.19 2.24 -16.72
C VAL A 384 4.41 2.63 -15.91
N VAL A 385 4.21 2.87 -14.62
CA VAL A 385 5.19 3.47 -13.74
C VAL A 385 5.55 2.58 -12.56
N ARG A 386 6.69 2.89 -11.94
CA ARG A 386 7.16 2.32 -10.67
C ARG A 386 7.42 3.44 -9.68
N PHE A 387 6.96 3.29 -8.45
CA PHE A 387 7.31 4.19 -7.34
C PHE A 387 8.79 4.08 -7.00
N ILE A 388 9.47 5.23 -6.82
CA ILE A 388 10.90 5.28 -6.47
C ILE A 388 11.08 5.81 -5.04
N TYR A 389 10.67 7.05 -4.77
CA TYR A 389 10.80 7.71 -3.46
C TYR A 389 9.81 8.88 -3.32
N ARG A 390 9.75 9.52 -2.15
CA ARG A 390 8.94 10.72 -1.92
C ARG A 390 9.83 11.95 -1.65
N LEU A 391 9.60 13.02 -2.41
CA LEU A 391 10.23 14.33 -2.20
C LEU A 391 9.83 14.92 -0.85
N GLY A 392 10.71 15.75 -0.29
CA GLY A 392 10.52 16.32 1.04
C GLY A 392 10.90 15.38 2.19
N GLN A 393 11.21 14.11 1.89
CA GLN A 393 11.83 13.17 2.84
C GLN A 393 13.36 13.25 2.78
N THR A 394 13.88 14.46 2.97
CA THR A 394 15.33 14.71 2.93
C THR A 394 15.87 14.96 4.33
N LEU A 395 17.11 14.56 4.59
CA LEU A 395 17.83 14.91 5.82
C LEU A 395 18.80 16.05 5.54
N SER A 396 18.76 17.08 6.40
CA SER A 396 19.64 18.24 6.32
C SER A 396 19.94 18.80 7.71
N VAL A 397 21.13 18.53 8.25
CA VAL A 397 21.55 19.13 9.53
C VAL A 397 22.38 20.41 9.36
N ARG A 398 23.04 20.60 8.21
CA ARG A 398 23.90 21.76 7.92
C ARG A 398 23.72 22.30 6.50
N GLY A 399 22.60 21.96 5.84
CA GLY A 399 22.26 22.43 4.50
C GLY A 399 22.65 21.46 3.38
N GLU A 400 23.22 20.30 3.72
CA GLU A 400 23.27 19.18 2.79
C GLU A 400 21.88 18.62 2.55
N ASN A 401 21.61 18.13 1.35
CA ASN A 401 20.33 17.55 1.00
C ASN A 401 20.52 16.06 0.72
N THR A 402 20.33 15.22 1.74
CA THR A 402 20.38 13.76 1.57
C THR A 402 18.96 13.25 1.33
N GLY A 403 18.65 12.84 0.09
CA GLY A 403 17.35 12.30 -0.29
C GLY A 403 17.06 10.90 0.27
N GLU A 404 15.78 10.51 0.27
CA GLU A 404 15.32 9.18 0.70
C GLU A 404 15.98 8.06 -0.10
N ASP A 405 16.17 8.24 -1.41
CA ASP A 405 16.85 7.28 -2.27
C ASP A 405 18.32 7.08 -1.89
N VAL A 406 19.08 8.16 -1.79
CA VAL A 406 20.50 8.15 -1.40
C VAL A 406 20.67 7.54 -0.01
N PHE A 407 19.78 7.89 0.94
CA PHE A 407 19.84 7.36 2.29
C PHE A 407 19.48 5.87 2.34
N SER A 408 18.42 5.46 1.64
CA SER A 408 17.99 4.06 1.59
C SER A 408 19.06 3.17 0.97
N ASP A 409 19.72 3.62 -0.09
CA ASP A 409 20.85 2.91 -0.71
C ASP A 409 22.02 2.74 0.27
N ALA A 410 22.37 3.78 1.02
CA ALA A 410 23.41 3.70 2.05
C ALA A 410 23.02 2.77 3.21
N LEU A 411 21.76 2.82 3.65
CA LEU A 411 21.24 1.95 4.71
C LEU A 411 21.23 0.48 4.26
N ASP A 412 20.80 0.20 3.04
CA ASP A 412 20.80 -1.14 2.46
C ASP A 412 22.22 -1.73 2.38
N GLN A 413 23.21 -0.90 2.00
CA GLN A 413 24.62 -1.30 1.99
C GLN A 413 25.14 -1.59 3.40
N ALA A 414 24.77 -0.78 4.39
CA ALA A 414 25.17 -0.99 5.79
C ALA A 414 24.54 -2.27 6.37
N VAL A 415 23.24 -2.50 6.13
CA VAL A 415 22.49 -3.68 6.62
C VAL A 415 23.07 -4.97 6.04
N ARG A 416 23.51 -4.98 4.78
CA ARG A 416 24.20 -6.15 4.18
C ARG A 416 25.48 -6.54 4.91
N GLN A 417 26.11 -5.59 5.58
CA GLN A 417 27.32 -5.79 6.36
C GLN A 417 27.04 -6.10 7.83
N TRP A 418 25.77 -6.14 8.26
CA TRP A 418 25.35 -6.54 9.61
C TRP A 418 25.01 -8.04 9.63
N PRO A 419 25.90 -8.90 10.18
CA PRO A 419 25.72 -10.35 10.08
C PRO A 419 24.42 -10.80 10.75
N GLY A 420 23.58 -11.53 10.01
CA GLY A 420 22.31 -12.06 10.52
C GLY A 420 21.17 -11.04 10.63
N ALA A 421 21.40 -9.76 10.32
CA ALA A 421 20.36 -8.74 10.35
C ALA A 421 19.45 -8.80 9.12
N LYS A 422 18.17 -8.54 9.34
CA LYS A 422 17.22 -8.15 8.29
C LYS A 422 16.49 -6.89 8.72
N LEU A 423 16.58 -5.86 7.89
CA LEU A 423 15.85 -4.62 8.08
C LEU A 423 14.35 -4.89 7.86
N LEU A 424 13.55 -4.46 8.82
CA LEU A 424 12.10 -4.57 8.80
C LEU A 424 11.45 -3.23 8.45
N ASP A 425 11.98 -2.16 9.03
CA ASP A 425 11.50 -0.78 8.87
C ASP A 425 12.56 0.19 9.40
N HIS A 426 12.57 1.44 8.93
CA HIS A 426 13.44 2.50 9.45
C HIS A 426 12.73 3.87 9.53
N GLY A 427 13.30 4.74 10.36
CA GLY A 427 12.93 6.15 10.44
C GLY A 427 14.13 7.00 10.87
N CYS A 428 14.21 8.21 10.37
CA CYS A 428 15.34 9.12 10.51
C CYS A 428 14.88 10.44 11.12
N VAL A 429 15.76 11.06 11.90
CA VAL A 429 15.51 12.32 12.59
C VAL A 429 16.77 13.15 12.56
N GLU A 430 16.63 14.46 12.36
CA GLU A 430 17.73 15.40 12.54
C GLU A 430 17.96 15.61 14.05
N SER A 431 19.22 15.55 14.51
CA SER A 431 19.55 15.62 15.95
C SER A 431 19.00 16.87 16.65
N SER A 432 18.79 17.96 15.91
CA SER A 432 18.20 19.22 16.40
C SER A 432 16.75 19.08 16.87
N ILE A 433 16.01 18.08 16.38
CA ILE A 433 14.59 17.86 16.73
C ILE A 433 14.45 17.18 18.10
N LEU A 434 15.44 16.37 18.49
CA LEU A 434 15.44 15.61 19.74
C LEU A 434 16.21 16.30 20.87
N ASP A 435 16.67 17.55 20.67
CA ASP A 435 17.56 18.30 21.57
C ASP A 435 18.81 17.48 21.99
N SER A 436 19.24 16.53 21.17
CA SER A 436 20.30 15.55 21.52
C SER A 436 21.71 16.10 21.28
N SER A 437 21.83 17.36 20.86
CA SER A 437 23.08 18.00 20.45
C SER A 437 23.78 18.79 21.57
N GLU A 438 23.61 18.43 22.84
CA GLU A 438 24.33 19.11 23.94
C GLU A 438 25.84 18.85 23.84
N GLY A 439 26.56 19.73 23.12
CA GLY A 439 28.01 19.73 22.97
C GLY A 439 28.59 18.94 21.77
N SER A 440 27.75 18.25 20.98
CA SER A 440 28.17 17.48 19.80
C SER A 440 27.78 18.16 18.48
N ALA A 441 28.50 17.85 17.40
CA ALA A 441 28.13 18.31 16.07
C ALA A 441 26.75 17.75 15.66
N PRO A 442 25.91 18.53 14.93
CA PRO A 442 24.64 18.03 14.40
C PRO A 442 24.83 16.76 13.58
N HIS A 443 23.92 15.80 13.70
CA HIS A 443 24.05 14.49 13.07
C HIS A 443 22.67 13.87 12.79
N TYR A 444 22.68 12.73 12.09
CA TYR A 444 21.47 11.97 11.81
C TYR A 444 21.22 10.95 12.93
N GLU A 445 19.99 10.92 13.42
CA GLU A 445 19.49 9.92 14.36
C GLU A 445 18.64 8.92 13.58
N VAL A 446 19.07 7.66 13.54
CA VAL A 446 18.50 6.63 12.67
C VAL A 446 17.95 5.48 13.50
N PHE A 447 16.64 5.31 13.49
CA PHE A 447 15.94 4.24 14.18
C PHE A 447 15.68 3.08 13.21
N VAL A 448 16.16 1.88 13.55
CA VAL A 448 16.01 0.68 12.71
C VAL A 448 15.31 -0.44 13.48
N ALA A 449 14.31 -1.05 12.85
CA ALA A 449 13.74 -2.31 13.31
C ALA A 449 14.41 -3.46 12.59
N LEU A 450 15.01 -4.37 13.35
CA LEU A 450 15.78 -5.50 12.82
C LEU A 450 15.18 -6.83 13.27
N LYS A 451 15.27 -7.83 12.39
CA LYS A 451 15.13 -9.26 12.76
C LYS A 451 16.52 -9.91 12.75
N GLY A 452 16.76 -10.79 13.72
CA GLY A 452 17.99 -11.58 13.83
C GLY A 452 19.07 -10.97 14.72
N LEU A 453 19.01 -9.67 15.02
CA LEU A 453 19.88 -8.98 15.97
C LEU A 453 19.05 -8.23 17.01
N ARG A 454 19.46 -8.32 18.28
CA ARG A 454 18.89 -7.51 19.37
C ARG A 454 19.68 -6.22 19.57
N ASN A 455 21.00 -6.28 19.41
CA ASN A 455 21.91 -5.17 19.58
C ASN A 455 22.88 -5.10 18.39
N LEU A 456 23.36 -3.89 18.09
CA LEU A 456 24.46 -3.67 17.15
C LEU A 456 25.73 -3.34 17.93
N SER A 457 26.88 -3.85 17.48
CA SER A 457 28.19 -3.38 17.97
C SER A 457 28.45 -1.97 17.45
N GLU A 458 29.30 -1.20 18.13
CA GLU A 458 29.71 0.13 17.67
C GLU A 458 30.28 0.08 16.25
N GLU A 459 31.17 -0.88 15.98
CA GLU A 459 31.71 -1.13 14.62
C GLU A 459 30.60 -1.32 13.57
N ASN A 460 29.51 -2.01 13.92
CA ASN A 460 28.40 -2.18 12.97
C ASN A 460 27.60 -0.89 12.81
N ARG A 461 27.41 -0.08 13.85
CA ARG A 461 26.75 1.22 13.73
C ARG A 461 27.52 2.16 12.81
N ASP A 462 28.84 2.18 12.92
CA ASP A 462 29.73 3.03 12.13
C ASP A 462 29.67 2.72 10.62
N LYS A 463 29.27 1.50 10.24
CA LYS A 463 29.10 1.14 8.82
C LYS A 463 28.08 2.00 8.10
N LEU A 464 27.02 2.47 8.79
CA LEU A 464 26.05 3.36 8.16
C LEU A 464 26.69 4.72 7.85
N ASP A 465 27.46 5.28 8.78
CA ASP A 465 28.19 6.54 8.57
C ASP A 465 29.15 6.42 7.39
N HIS A 466 29.89 5.31 7.29
CA HIS A 466 30.77 5.03 6.15
C HIS A 466 30.02 4.93 4.83
N CYS A 467 28.92 4.17 4.77
CA CYS A 467 28.11 4.05 3.55
C CYS A 467 27.54 5.42 3.13
N LEU A 468 27.07 6.24 4.07
CA LEU A 468 26.59 7.60 3.77
C LEU A 468 27.70 8.50 3.20
N GLN A 469 28.93 8.38 3.70
CA GLN A 469 30.08 9.10 3.15
C GLN A 469 30.45 8.62 1.73
N GLU A 470 30.17 7.37 1.38
CA GLU A 470 30.41 6.85 0.03
C GLU A 470 29.32 7.27 -0.95
N THR A 471 28.05 7.23 -0.54
CA THR A 471 26.91 7.54 -1.41
C THR A 471 26.66 9.04 -1.56
N SER A 472 26.94 9.86 -0.53
CA SER A 472 26.66 11.31 -0.55
C SER A 472 27.94 12.14 -0.41
N ALA A 473 28.36 12.79 -1.51
CA ALA A 473 29.49 13.70 -1.53
C ALA A 473 29.31 14.91 -0.59
N GLY A 474 28.07 15.41 -0.47
CA GLY A 474 27.71 16.51 0.43
C GLY A 474 27.90 16.12 1.89
N TYR A 475 27.36 14.95 2.28
CA TYR A 475 27.54 14.40 3.63
C TYR A 475 29.02 14.17 3.93
N LYS A 476 29.76 13.51 3.02
CA LYS A 476 31.20 13.26 3.15
C LYS A 476 32.02 14.52 3.42
N SER A 477 31.79 15.57 2.64
CA SER A 477 32.50 16.85 2.81
C SER A 477 32.24 17.47 4.18
N LEU A 478 30.99 17.45 4.65
CA LEU A 478 30.63 18.01 5.95
C LEU A 478 31.12 17.17 7.13
N ARG A 479 31.11 15.83 6.99
CA ARG A 479 31.72 14.90 7.95
C ARG A 479 33.23 15.12 8.06
N PHE A 480 33.93 15.27 6.94
CA PHE A 480 35.37 15.56 6.91
C PHE A 480 35.71 16.90 7.57
N ARG A 481 34.88 17.92 7.41
CA ARG A 481 35.04 19.24 8.06
C ARG A 481 34.64 19.24 9.54
N GLY A 482 34.12 18.14 10.08
CA GLY A 482 33.58 18.08 11.44
C GLY A 482 32.32 18.92 11.65
N SER A 483 31.70 19.42 10.58
CA SER A 483 30.47 20.23 10.64
C SER A 483 29.23 19.37 10.92
N VAL A 484 29.30 18.09 10.53
CA VAL A 484 28.32 17.05 10.79
C VAL A 484 28.98 15.91 11.57
N GLY A 485 28.33 15.46 12.64
CA GLY A 485 28.76 14.32 13.44
C GLY A 485 28.40 12.98 12.81
N PRO A 486 28.94 11.86 13.31
CA PRO A 486 28.62 10.52 12.82
C PRO A 486 27.13 10.21 12.97
N ALA A 487 26.53 9.56 11.97
CA ALA A 487 25.17 9.06 12.07
C ALA A 487 25.04 8.07 13.25
N GLN A 488 24.02 8.26 14.08
CA GLN A 488 23.74 7.44 15.25
C GLN A 488 22.63 6.44 14.94
N VAL A 489 22.91 5.15 15.10
CA VAL A 489 21.97 4.05 14.79
C VAL A 489 21.41 3.45 16.08
N HIS A 490 20.09 3.53 16.23
CA HIS A 490 19.33 3.01 17.36
C HIS A 490 18.47 1.83 16.92
N VAL A 491 18.63 0.69 17.59
CA VAL A 491 17.75 -0.46 17.34
C VAL A 491 16.48 -0.28 18.16
N VAL A 492 15.32 -0.34 17.51
CA VAL A 492 14.02 -0.24 18.20
C VAL A 492 13.40 -1.61 18.44
N GLY A 493 12.69 -1.73 19.55
CA GLY A 493 11.96 -2.95 19.92
C GLY A 493 10.79 -3.25 18.99
N GLN A 494 10.32 -4.49 19.05
CA GLN A 494 9.15 -4.96 18.30
C GLN A 494 7.93 -4.07 18.60
N GLY A 495 7.20 -3.68 17.54
CA GLY A 495 6.00 -2.85 17.66
C GLY A 495 6.24 -1.34 17.75
N ALA A 496 7.50 -0.86 17.74
CA ALA A 496 7.78 0.58 17.75
C ALA A 496 7.17 1.31 16.54
N PHE A 497 7.40 0.81 15.33
CA PHE A 497 6.83 1.39 14.11
C PHE A 497 5.31 1.18 14.01
N ARG A 498 4.76 0.10 14.59
CA ARG A 498 3.30 -0.07 14.72
C ARG A 498 2.69 1.03 15.59
N ALA A 499 3.33 1.37 16.71
CA ALA A 499 2.89 2.48 17.55
C ALA A 499 3.01 3.84 16.84
N LEU A 500 4.06 4.05 16.06
CA LEU A 500 4.21 5.26 15.25
C LEU A 500 3.10 5.38 14.19
N ARG A 501 2.81 4.30 13.45
CA ARG A 501 1.67 4.26 12.51
C ARG A 501 0.34 4.52 13.18
N ALA A 502 0.12 3.96 14.38
CA ALA A 502 -1.11 4.21 15.13
C ALA A 502 -1.24 5.69 15.53
N ALA A 503 -0.15 6.35 15.92
CA ALA A 503 -0.14 7.78 16.21
C ALA A 503 -0.41 8.63 14.95
N LEU A 504 0.19 8.28 13.80
CA LEU A 504 -0.06 8.94 12.52
C LEU A 504 -1.50 8.76 12.05
N ALA A 505 -2.10 7.59 12.25
CA ALA A 505 -3.48 7.31 11.89
C ALA A 505 -4.50 8.02 12.79
N ALA A 506 -4.11 8.39 14.02
CA ALA A 506 -4.94 9.17 14.93
C ALA A 506 -5.03 10.65 14.54
N CYS A 507 -4.13 11.14 13.67
CA CYS A 507 -4.20 12.49 13.15
C CYS A 507 -5.36 12.63 12.14
N PRO A 508 -6.30 13.57 12.34
CA PRO A 508 -7.47 13.72 11.46
C PRO A 508 -7.12 14.16 10.03
N SER A 509 -5.93 14.70 9.80
CA SER A 509 -5.37 15.09 8.50
C SER A 509 -4.52 14.01 7.82
N SER A 510 -4.44 12.81 8.40
CA SER A 510 -3.61 11.72 7.87
C SER A 510 -4.16 11.21 6.54
N PRO A 511 -3.32 11.07 5.48
CA PRO A 511 -3.76 10.43 4.26
C PRO A 511 -4.22 9.00 4.55
N PHE A 512 -5.19 8.49 3.77
CA PHE A 512 -5.63 7.11 3.89
C PHE A 512 -5.18 6.31 2.66
N PRO A 513 -4.30 5.30 2.80
CA PRO A 513 -3.65 4.82 4.03
C PRO A 513 -2.59 5.78 4.61
N PRO A 514 -2.35 5.74 5.94
CA PRO A 514 -1.38 6.61 6.59
C PRO A 514 0.00 6.33 5.98
N GLU A 515 0.50 7.35 5.29
CA GLU A 515 1.83 7.35 4.70
C GLU A 515 2.86 7.26 5.82
N MET A 516 3.84 6.36 5.69
CA MET A 516 4.92 6.24 6.67
C MET A 516 6.07 7.17 6.28
N PRO A 517 6.32 8.27 7.02
CA PRO A 517 7.43 9.15 6.73
C PRO A 517 8.76 8.48 7.13
N ARG A 518 9.76 8.51 6.25
CA ARG A 518 11.14 8.12 6.59
C ARG A 518 11.86 9.18 7.39
N VAL A 519 11.53 10.45 7.20
CA VAL A 519 12.10 11.56 7.98
C VAL A 519 11.04 12.14 8.93
N LEU A 520 11.26 12.01 10.25
CA LEU A 520 10.34 12.54 11.25
C LEU A 520 10.71 13.99 11.59
N ARG A 521 9.83 14.92 11.22
CA ARG A 521 9.98 16.36 11.50
C ARG A 521 9.42 16.78 12.86
N HIS A 522 8.49 15.99 13.40
CA HIS A 522 7.83 16.32 14.65
C HIS A 522 8.45 15.57 15.83
N ARG A 523 8.90 16.34 16.83
CA ARG A 523 9.52 15.82 18.06
C ARG A 523 8.70 14.74 18.76
N HIS A 524 7.38 14.92 18.86
CA HIS A 524 6.52 13.95 19.54
C HIS A 524 6.50 12.58 18.85
N LEU A 525 6.61 12.53 17.51
CA LEU A 525 6.71 11.28 16.75
C LEU A 525 8.08 10.61 16.94
N ALA A 526 9.16 11.40 16.88
CA ALA A 526 10.51 10.91 17.11
C ALA A 526 10.67 10.31 18.52
N GLN A 527 10.07 10.96 19.54
CA GLN A 527 10.07 10.47 20.91
C GLN A 527 9.36 9.11 21.09
N LEU A 528 8.40 8.76 20.22
CA LEU A 528 7.75 7.44 20.28
C LEU A 528 8.73 6.31 19.95
N LEU A 529 9.65 6.55 19.01
CA LEU A 529 10.71 5.62 18.66
C LEU A 529 11.82 5.66 19.72
N GLN A 530 12.23 6.85 20.17
CA GLN A 530 13.27 7.02 21.19
C GLN A 530 12.95 6.27 22.49
N LYS A 531 11.69 6.31 22.96
CA LYS A 531 11.24 5.58 24.15
C LYS A 531 11.25 4.05 24.00
N ARG A 532 11.42 3.54 22.78
CA ARG A 532 11.39 2.12 22.43
C ARG A 532 12.73 1.63 21.87
N VAL A 533 13.79 2.42 22.03
CA VAL A 533 15.14 1.98 21.71
C VAL A 533 15.53 0.87 22.69
N VAL A 534 16.00 -0.24 22.14
CA VAL A 534 16.48 -1.39 22.90
C VAL A 534 18.00 -1.50 22.88
N SER A 535 18.65 -0.90 21.89
CA SER A 535 20.11 -0.91 21.78
C SER A 535 20.68 0.30 21.09
#